data_AF-A0A842WK84-F1
#
_entry.id   AF-A0A842WK84-F1
#
_cell.length_a   1.000
_cell.length_b   1.000
_cell.length_c   1.000
_cell.angle_alpha   90.00
_cell.angle_beta   90.00
_cell.angle_gamma   90.00
#
_symmetry.space_group_name_H-M   'P 1'
#
loop_
_entity.id
_entity.type
_entity.pdbx_description
1 polymer ?
#
loop_
_entity_poly.entity_id
_entity_poly.type
_entity_poly.pdbx_seq_one_letter_code
_entity_poly.pdbx_strand_id
1 'polypeptide(L)'
;MGNSNMEPLMGGIYIFSFSSQWKAEAFIERFKDCPNWPVIEKSDTPNQVVVTAIESVHQKHGDFTTAHNTLVENPELIGAKSVSFLRDDRLVFLFSENPYDSKLQETSPCGSDCEKCPRFTNPCRGCPAVHR
;
A
#
# COMPACT_ATOMS: atom_id res chain seq x y z
N MET A 1 -3.47 19.02 -26.01
CA MET A 1 -4.36 17.85 -25.83
C MET A 1 -3.49 16.69 -25.42
N GLY A 2 -3.52 16.28 -24.15
CA GLY A 2 -2.75 15.14 -23.66
C GLY A 2 -3.70 14.00 -23.30
N ASN A 3 -3.87 13.03 -24.21
CA ASN A 3 -4.57 11.78 -23.89
C ASN A 3 -3.58 10.83 -23.21
N SER A 4 -3.25 11.10 -21.95
CA SER A 4 -2.78 10.06 -21.03
C SER A 4 -4.02 9.30 -20.53
N ASN A 5 -4.19 8.06 -21.01
CA ASN A 5 -5.16 7.12 -20.44
C ASN A 5 -4.64 6.64 -19.08
N MET A 6 -4.67 7.52 -18.08
CA MET A 6 -4.40 7.16 -16.69
C MET A 6 -5.56 6.27 -16.20
N GLU A 7 -5.25 5.11 -15.63
CA GLU A 7 -6.27 4.28 -15.00
C GLU A 7 -6.95 5.06 -13.87
N PRO A 8 -8.28 4.93 -13.66
CA PRO A 8 -8.94 5.60 -12.56
C PRO A 8 -8.42 5.02 -11.23
N LEU A 9 -8.19 5.88 -10.25
CA LEU A 9 -7.57 5.50 -8.97
C LEU A 9 -8.55 5.61 -7.80
N MET A 10 -8.24 4.88 -6.75
CA MET A 10 -8.83 4.93 -5.43
C MET A 10 -7.78 5.42 -4.43
N GLY A 11 -8.22 6.04 -3.34
CA GLY A 11 -7.33 6.65 -2.34
C GLY A 11 -7.70 6.24 -0.92
N GLY A 12 -6.73 6.17 -0.02
CA GLY A 12 -7.01 5.88 1.39
C GLY A 12 -5.82 6.09 2.31
N ILE A 13 -6.09 6.02 3.61
CA ILE A 13 -5.08 6.15 4.67
C ILE A 13 -5.05 4.86 5.48
N TYR A 14 -3.85 4.29 5.64
CA TYR A 14 -3.56 3.24 6.60
C TYR A 14 -2.92 3.82 7.86
N ILE A 15 -3.21 3.18 9.00
CA ILE A 15 -2.44 3.33 10.24
C ILE A 15 -1.93 1.95 10.64
N PHE A 16 -0.64 1.71 10.43
CA PHE A 16 0.03 0.47 10.79
C PHE A 16 0.56 0.56 12.23
N SER A 17 0.20 -0.40 13.09
CA SER A 17 0.70 -0.48 14.47
C SER A 17 1.62 -1.68 14.62
N PHE A 18 2.89 -1.46 14.99
CA PHE A 18 3.92 -2.50 15.13
C PHE A 18 4.15 -2.89 16.59
N SER A 19 4.87 -3.99 16.83
CA SER A 19 5.20 -4.43 18.20
C SER A 19 6.34 -3.65 18.86
N SER A 20 7.02 -2.75 18.14
CA SER A 20 8.07 -1.86 18.65
C SER A 20 8.37 -0.74 17.66
N GLN A 21 8.97 0.35 18.13
CA GLN A 21 9.45 1.46 17.27
C GLN A 21 10.43 0.95 16.19
N TRP A 22 11.39 0.10 16.56
CA TRP A 22 12.34 -0.48 15.61
C TRP A 22 11.68 -1.19 14.42
N LYS A 23 10.53 -1.86 14.63
CA LYS A 23 9.76 -2.45 13.52
C LYS A 23 9.05 -1.41 12.66
N ALA A 24 8.54 -0.34 13.26
CA ALA A 24 7.95 0.77 12.51
C ALA A 24 8.99 1.49 11.64
N GLU A 25 10.21 1.67 12.16
CA GLU A 25 11.34 2.25 11.43
C GLU A 25 11.85 1.31 10.32
N ALA A 26 11.98 0.02 10.60
CA ALA A 26 12.31 -1.00 9.59
C ALA A 26 11.22 -1.17 8.52
N PHE A 27 9.96 -0.83 8.82
CA PHE A 27 8.91 -0.72 7.81
C PHE A 27 9.12 0.52 6.93
N ILE A 28 9.28 1.71 7.51
CA ILE A 28 9.48 2.95 6.73
C ILE A 28 10.66 2.80 5.75
N GLU A 29 11.84 2.37 6.24
CA GLU A 29 13.03 2.21 5.39
C GLU A 29 12.86 1.15 4.28
N ARG A 30 11.98 0.16 4.48
CA ARG A 30 11.71 -0.90 3.50
C ARG A 30 10.69 -0.52 2.44
N PHE A 31 9.83 0.45 2.71
CA PHE A 31 8.65 0.76 1.89
C PHE A 31 8.56 2.21 1.39
N LYS A 32 9.42 3.13 1.85
CA LYS A 32 9.45 4.55 1.46
C LYS A 32 9.43 4.84 -0.05
N ASP A 33 9.96 3.92 -0.86
CA ASP A 33 10.05 4.03 -2.32
C ASP A 33 8.88 3.29 -3.05
N CYS A 34 7.84 2.86 -2.33
CA CYS A 34 6.69 2.14 -2.87
C CYS A 34 5.74 3.08 -3.64
N PRO A 35 5.52 2.92 -4.96
CA PRO A 35 4.69 3.82 -5.77
C PRO A 35 3.20 3.76 -5.42
N ASN A 36 2.74 2.68 -4.77
CA ASN A 36 1.36 2.56 -4.28
C ASN A 36 1.18 3.22 -2.90
N TRP A 37 2.27 3.49 -2.17
CA TRP A 37 2.28 4.14 -0.85
C TRP A 37 3.13 5.43 -0.88
N PRO A 38 2.75 6.43 -1.70
CA PRO A 38 3.57 7.63 -1.97
C PRO A 38 3.81 8.57 -0.78
N VAL A 39 3.18 8.32 0.38
CA VAL A 39 3.48 9.00 1.64
C VAL A 39 3.52 7.95 2.75
N ILE A 40 4.67 7.84 3.44
CA ILE A 40 4.88 6.94 4.59
C ILE A 40 5.57 7.73 5.69
N GLU A 41 4.86 7.99 6.79
CA GLU A 41 5.31 8.90 7.84
C GLU A 41 5.14 8.31 9.25
N LYS A 42 6.00 8.73 10.19
CA LYS A 42 5.83 8.40 11.61
C LYS A 42 4.63 9.15 12.18
N SER A 43 3.85 8.46 13.01
CA SER A 43 2.86 9.12 13.88
C SER A 43 3.49 9.61 15.19
N ASP A 44 2.75 10.40 15.97
CA ASP A 44 3.11 10.76 17.35
C ASP A 44 3.32 9.54 18.28
N THR A 45 2.76 8.37 17.92
CA THR A 45 2.98 7.09 18.60
C THR A 45 4.20 6.38 17.99
N PRO A 46 5.30 6.15 18.74
CA PRO A 46 6.58 5.71 18.16
C PRO A 46 6.59 4.35 17.45
N ASN A 47 5.62 3.48 17.74
CA ASN A 47 5.44 2.18 17.06
C ASN A 47 4.32 2.20 16.00
N GLN A 48 3.88 3.38 15.55
CA GLN A 48 2.84 3.54 14.53
C GLN A 48 3.32 4.37 13.34
N VAL A 49 2.89 3.96 12.15
CA VAL A 49 3.21 4.58 10.85
C VAL A 49 1.90 4.89 10.13
N VAL A 50 1.77 6.12 9.62
CA VAL A 50 0.66 6.56 8.77
C VAL A 50 1.10 6.45 7.33
N VAL A 51 0.23 5.91 6.46
CA VAL A 51 0.51 5.76 5.03
C VAL A 51 -0.67 6.26 4.21
N THR A 52 -0.43 7.17 3.27
CA THR A 52 -1.40 7.45 2.21
C THR A 52 -1.15 6.49 1.06
N ALA A 53 -2.18 5.77 0.65
CA ALA A 53 -2.10 4.72 -0.35
C ALA A 53 -3.03 4.99 -1.54
N ILE A 54 -2.63 4.49 -2.71
CA ILE A 54 -3.37 4.53 -3.97
C ILE A 54 -3.37 3.15 -4.64
N GLU A 55 -4.44 2.85 -5.36
CA GLU A 55 -4.65 1.59 -6.11
C GLU A 55 -5.60 1.87 -7.29
N SER A 56 -5.48 1.11 -8.38
CA SER A 56 -6.38 1.21 -9.53
C SER A 56 -7.79 0.76 -9.15
N VAL A 57 -8.83 1.37 -9.72
CA VAL A 57 -10.22 0.91 -9.51
C VAL A 57 -10.44 -0.56 -9.93
N HIS A 58 -9.54 -1.10 -10.77
CA HIS A 58 -9.52 -2.49 -11.20
C HIS A 58 -8.87 -3.46 -10.19
N GLN A 59 -8.26 -2.94 -9.11
CA GLN A 59 -7.70 -3.65 -7.95
C GLN A 59 -6.68 -4.75 -8.28
N LYS A 60 -5.42 -4.36 -8.42
CA LYS A 60 -4.32 -5.26 -8.82
C LYS A 60 -3.61 -5.92 -7.63
N HIS A 61 -3.52 -5.26 -6.47
CA HIS A 61 -2.63 -5.70 -5.36
C HIS A 61 -3.35 -6.22 -4.10
N GLY A 62 -4.66 -6.01 -4.00
CA GLY A 62 -5.55 -6.53 -2.94
C GLY A 62 -6.89 -5.82 -2.88
N ASP A 63 -7.78 -6.28 -1.99
CA ASP A 63 -9.05 -5.58 -1.74
C ASP A 63 -8.77 -4.26 -1.00
N PHE A 64 -9.17 -3.17 -1.64
CA PHE A 64 -8.96 -1.79 -1.19
C PHE A 64 -10.28 -1.11 -0.76
N THR A 65 -11.31 -1.89 -0.47
CA THR A 65 -12.56 -1.41 0.14
C THR A 65 -12.37 -1.20 1.65
N THR A 66 -13.27 -0.45 2.29
CA THR A 66 -13.28 -0.32 3.76
C THR A 66 -13.81 -1.58 4.46
N ALA A 67 -14.58 -2.42 3.75
CA ALA A 67 -15.27 -3.57 4.34
C ALA A 67 -14.40 -4.84 4.42
N HIS A 68 -13.55 -5.06 3.42
CA HIS A 68 -12.75 -6.29 3.24
C HIS A 68 -11.26 -5.98 3.01
N ASN A 69 -10.77 -4.88 3.58
CA ASN A 69 -9.41 -4.43 3.32
C ASN A 69 -8.39 -5.52 3.68
N THR A 70 -7.60 -5.91 2.68
CA THR A 70 -6.66 -7.03 2.76
C THR A 70 -5.65 -6.91 3.90
N LEU A 71 -5.14 -5.71 4.20
CA LEU A 71 -4.13 -5.49 5.25
C LEU A 71 -4.74 -5.28 6.63
N VAL A 72 -6.01 -4.88 6.72
CA VAL A 72 -6.78 -4.87 7.98
C VAL A 72 -7.14 -6.29 8.41
N GLU A 73 -7.53 -7.16 7.46
CA GLU A 73 -7.81 -8.57 7.73
C GLU A 73 -6.55 -9.39 8.05
N ASN A 74 -5.40 -9.06 7.46
CA ASN A 74 -4.16 -9.86 7.52
C ASN A 74 -2.92 -8.99 7.88
N PRO A 75 -2.88 -8.35 9.07
CA PRO A 75 -1.85 -7.37 9.44
C PRO A 75 -0.45 -7.97 9.59
N GLU A 76 -0.33 -9.27 9.84
CA GLU A 76 0.94 -9.98 9.99
C GLU A 76 1.72 -10.09 8.68
N LEU A 77 1.06 -10.01 7.51
CA LEU A 77 1.71 -10.00 6.18
C LEU A 77 2.71 -8.86 6.01
N ILE A 78 2.51 -7.75 6.72
CA ILE A 78 3.40 -6.59 6.73
C ILE A 78 4.24 -6.48 8.02
N GLY A 79 4.15 -7.48 8.91
CA GLY A 79 4.82 -7.51 10.21
C GLY A 79 4.19 -6.59 11.28
N ALA A 80 3.01 -6.02 10.99
CA ALA A 80 2.24 -5.24 11.94
C ALA A 80 1.53 -6.14 12.97
N LYS A 81 1.18 -5.55 14.12
CA LYS A 81 0.30 -6.13 15.13
C LYS A 81 -1.18 -5.91 14.79
N SER A 82 -1.47 -4.76 14.18
CA SER A 82 -2.82 -4.38 13.73
C SER A 82 -2.72 -3.27 12.68
N VAL A 83 -3.71 -3.20 11.79
CA VAL A 83 -3.83 -2.17 10.77
C VAL A 83 -5.24 -1.60 10.82
N SER A 84 -5.36 -0.29 10.67
CA SER A 84 -6.63 0.40 10.41
C SER A 84 -6.57 1.04 9.02
N PHE A 85 -7.70 1.09 8.31
CA PHE A 85 -7.79 1.69 6.98
C PHE A 85 -9.04 2.56 6.85
N LEU A 86 -8.90 3.71 6.20
CA LEU A 86 -9.99 4.57 5.76
C LEU A 86 -9.82 4.87 4.27
N ARG A 87 -10.77 4.41 3.45
CA ARG A 87 -10.84 4.83 2.04
C ARG A 87 -11.41 6.25 1.94
N ASP A 88 -10.74 7.10 1.17
CA ASP A 88 -11.21 8.41 0.75
C ASP A 88 -10.59 8.73 -0.62
N ASP A 89 -11.33 8.44 -1.69
CA ASP A 89 -10.86 8.60 -3.07
C ASP A 89 -10.56 10.05 -3.45
N ARG A 90 -11.00 11.02 -2.64
CA ARG A 90 -10.63 12.43 -2.82
C ARG A 90 -9.11 12.62 -2.71
N LEU A 91 -8.43 11.81 -1.89
CA LEU A 91 -6.98 11.85 -1.67
C LEU A 91 -6.14 11.64 -2.95
N VAL A 92 -6.72 11.06 -4.00
CA VAL A 92 -6.08 10.93 -5.32
C VAL A 92 -5.61 12.28 -5.87
N PHE A 93 -6.21 13.41 -5.46
CA PHE A 93 -5.78 14.75 -5.87
C PHE A 93 -4.31 15.05 -5.53
N LEU A 94 -3.79 14.51 -4.41
CA LEU A 94 -2.39 14.67 -3.97
C LEU A 94 -1.37 14.13 -4.97
N PHE A 95 -1.81 13.26 -5.89
CA PHE A 95 -0.96 12.53 -6.83
C PHE A 95 -1.30 12.87 -8.29
N SER A 96 -2.11 13.91 -8.51
CA SER A 96 -2.53 14.34 -9.85
C SER A 96 -1.42 14.97 -10.71
N GLU A 97 -0.32 15.42 -10.08
CA GLU A 97 0.86 15.97 -10.77
C GLU A 97 1.97 14.92 -11.01
N ASN A 98 1.99 13.82 -10.26
CA ASN A 98 2.89 12.68 -10.46
C ASN A 98 2.09 11.49 -10.98
N PRO A 99 1.91 11.35 -12.31
CA PRO A 99 1.01 10.36 -12.88
C PRO A 99 1.45 8.94 -12.53
N TYR A 100 0.48 8.15 -12.06
CA TYR A 100 0.56 6.73 -11.76
C TYR A 100 1.10 5.93 -12.96
N ASP A 101 2.41 5.66 -12.98
CA ASP A 101 3.01 4.80 -14.01
C ASP A 101 2.70 3.34 -13.69
N SER A 102 1.66 2.83 -14.36
CA SER A 102 1.22 1.44 -14.22
C SER A 102 2.32 0.42 -14.57
N LYS A 103 3.33 0.80 -15.37
CA LYS A 103 4.45 -0.10 -15.70
C LYS A 103 5.35 -0.34 -14.50
N LEU A 104 5.58 0.69 -13.69
CA LEU A 104 6.35 0.57 -12.44
C LEU A 104 5.62 -0.29 -11.39
N GLN A 105 4.33 -0.59 -11.59
CA GLN A 105 3.52 -1.47 -10.74
C GLN A 105 3.38 -2.89 -11.28
N GLU A 106 3.30 -3.04 -12.60
CA GLU A 106 3.45 -4.34 -13.26
C GLU A 106 4.85 -4.93 -13.00
N THR A 107 5.86 -4.09 -12.71
CA THR A 107 7.14 -4.49 -12.10
C THR A 107 7.13 -4.41 -10.56
N SER A 108 6.51 -5.38 -9.89
CA SER A 108 6.67 -5.75 -8.46
C SER A 108 7.32 -4.72 -7.49
N PRO A 109 6.60 -3.70 -6.99
CA PRO A 109 7.21 -2.62 -6.20
C PRO A 109 6.60 -2.46 -4.80
N CYS A 110 6.56 -3.53 -3.98
CA CYS A 110 6.08 -3.42 -2.60
C CYS A 110 7.06 -3.99 -1.53
N GLY A 111 7.18 -5.31 -1.28
CA GLY A 111 8.18 -5.92 -0.38
C GLY A 111 7.86 -7.31 0.25
N SER A 112 7.57 -8.36 -0.52
CA SER A 112 7.34 -9.76 -0.06
C SER A 112 7.72 -10.75 -1.16
N ASP A 113 8.01 -11.99 -0.78
CA ASP A 113 8.58 -13.02 -1.65
C ASP A 113 7.52 -13.61 -2.60
N CYS A 114 7.31 -12.98 -3.77
CA CYS A 114 6.30 -13.40 -4.75
C CYS A 114 6.42 -14.86 -5.23
N GLU A 115 7.62 -15.44 -5.23
CA GLU A 115 7.81 -16.86 -5.58
C GLU A 115 7.23 -17.81 -4.54
N LYS A 116 7.13 -17.35 -3.28
CA LYS A 116 6.63 -18.11 -2.12
C LYS A 116 5.31 -17.58 -1.58
N CYS A 117 4.73 -16.54 -2.20
CA CYS A 117 3.44 -15.99 -1.83
C CYS A 117 2.38 -17.10 -1.92
N PRO A 118 1.71 -17.47 -0.81
CA PRO A 118 0.58 -18.40 -0.88
C PRO A 118 -0.49 -17.74 -1.74
N ARG A 119 -0.79 -18.34 -2.90
CA ARG A 119 -1.67 -17.74 -3.93
C ARG A 119 -3.12 -17.68 -3.48
N PHE A 120 -3.43 -16.70 -2.64
CA PHE A 120 -4.80 -16.23 -2.45
C PHE A 120 -5.30 -15.66 -3.78
N THR A 121 -6.40 -16.22 -4.27
CA THR A 121 -6.96 -15.99 -5.60
C THR A 121 -7.31 -14.52 -5.83
N ASN A 122 -7.11 -14.06 -7.07
CA ASN A 122 -7.42 -12.70 -7.55
C ASN A 122 -8.75 -12.14 -6.97
N PRO A 123 -8.75 -10.98 -6.26
CA PRO A 123 -7.61 -10.10 -5.97
C PRO A 123 -6.63 -10.69 -4.93
N CYS A 124 -5.33 -10.53 -5.19
CA CYS A 124 -4.26 -11.06 -4.34
C CYS A 124 -4.40 -10.55 -2.89
N ARG A 125 -4.43 -11.44 -1.89
CA ARG A 125 -4.46 -11.01 -0.47
C ARG A 125 -3.09 -10.56 0.04
N GLY A 126 -2.48 -9.62 -0.69
CA GLY A 126 -1.25 -8.92 -0.32
C GLY A 126 -0.14 -9.09 -1.35
N CYS A 127 -0.08 -8.20 -2.36
CA CYS A 127 1.26 -7.68 -2.73
C CYS A 127 1.82 -7.13 -1.43
N PRO A 128 2.94 -7.69 -0.99
CA PRO A 128 4.12 -6.90 -1.31
C PRO A 128 5.14 -7.55 -2.30
N ALA A 129 5.70 -6.79 -3.27
CA ALA A 129 6.78 -7.08 -4.26
C ALA A 129 8.25 -6.69 -3.90
N VAL A 130 9.22 -7.61 -3.78
CA VAL A 130 10.63 -7.28 -3.39
C VAL A 130 11.45 -6.50 -4.44
N HIS A 131 12.48 -5.77 -3.99
CA HIS A 131 13.81 -5.97 -4.58
C HIS A 131 14.98 -5.98 -3.58
N ARG A 132 16.16 -6.35 -4.08
CA ARG A 132 17.42 -6.59 -3.38
C ARG A 132 18.57 -6.00 -4.18
#